data_AF-A0A521QDQ8-F1
#
_entry.id   AF-A0A521QDQ8-F1
#
_cell.length_a   1.000
_cell.length_b   1.000
_cell.length_c   1.000
_cell.angle_alpha   90.00
_cell.angle_beta   90.00
_cell.angle_gamma   90.00
#
_symmetry.space_group_name_H-M   'P 1'
#
loop_
_entity.id
_entity.type
_entity.pdbx_description
1 polymer ?
#
loop_
_entity_poly.entity_id
_entity_poly.type
_entity_poly.pdbx_seq_one_letter_code
_entity_poly.pdbx_strand_id
1 'polypeptide(L)'
;MNKEEELRAISKLVFELTVTSSNTSDLDVLLERLFGILRDYHNLPLESRGAVLLLNPRGRYFQVAQFGMAPPWKSGMRWESGVFSSADIAPQCLLETVQFGSDDGGGSGQQRLFLLPLCLDGQGIGYTILFVPLEYQASSTHLDFMNDLARALSGLVQHALTGETLRIRELELEEARANAIRSLGVASEYRDNETGWHIMRMTNFAQAIAKAMGLPPDQRELLYVAAPMHDVGKIGIADAVLLKPGKLTDAEFDIMKKHTDIGVTILTGNDVLIAAARDIAGSHHERWDGTGYPQGLAGEQIPILARICSVADVFDALTSTRPYKKAWAVEEATNWIISESGKYFDPAIVDAFKAAMPEILRVRELYRDDIIDPKQVLTLPSLEPREDVWAPWDENLSVGIDIIDEHHRYLFDLINDLYDVVIHKRGTRDVARLIKSLDAYAKVHFRAEEQMMAHYGFEGVMRQEEQHHAFEAKIREFYEELHVNPLVAQFDVLSYLRDWLVKHIQVEDAKLRSLVGA
;
A
#
# COMPACT_ATOMS: atom_id res chain seq x y z
N MET A 1 -43.69 -30.28 13.13
CA MET A 1 -43.98 -28.84 13.05
C MET A 1 -44.83 -28.62 11.81
N ASN A 2 -45.83 -27.75 11.86
CA ASN A 2 -46.57 -27.37 10.65
C ASN A 2 -45.63 -26.55 9.73
N LYS A 3 -45.76 -26.70 8.40
CA LYS A 3 -44.94 -25.97 7.40
C LYS A 3 -44.94 -24.45 7.66
N GLU A 4 -46.06 -23.91 8.14
CA GLU A 4 -46.21 -22.50 8.52
C GLU A 4 -45.41 -22.09 9.77
N GLU A 5 -45.25 -22.99 10.74
CA GLU A 5 -44.44 -22.73 11.95
C GLU A 5 -42.95 -22.70 11.61
N GLU A 6 -42.51 -23.60 10.71
CA GLU A 6 -41.15 -23.61 10.17
C GLU A 6 -40.85 -22.34 9.37
N LEU A 7 -41.72 -21.94 8.44
CA LEU A 7 -41.57 -20.70 7.66
C LEU A 7 -41.51 -19.45 8.55
N ARG A 8 -42.28 -19.42 9.63
CA ARG A 8 -42.27 -18.29 10.59
C ARG A 8 -40.98 -18.25 11.42
N ALA A 9 -40.48 -19.42 11.83
CA ALA A 9 -39.17 -19.52 12.50
C ALA A 9 -38.04 -19.07 11.57
N ILE A 10 -38.06 -19.53 10.31
CA ILE A 10 -37.13 -19.13 9.24
C ILE A 10 -37.11 -17.61 9.03
N SER A 11 -38.30 -17.01 8.88
CA SER A 11 -38.41 -15.56 8.65
C SER A 11 -37.86 -14.74 9.82
N LYS A 12 -38.10 -15.20 11.05
CA LYS A 12 -37.55 -14.57 12.27
C LYS A 12 -36.02 -14.67 12.30
N LEU A 13 -35.48 -15.82 11.91
CA LEU A 13 -34.05 -16.10 11.89
C LEU A 13 -33.30 -15.25 10.86
N VAL A 14 -33.86 -15.14 9.66
CA VAL A 14 -33.38 -14.23 8.60
C VAL A 14 -33.46 -12.76 9.05
N PHE A 15 -34.54 -12.37 9.72
CA PHE A 15 -34.68 -11.02 10.26
C PHE A 15 -33.65 -10.71 11.34
N GLU A 16 -33.44 -11.63 12.30
CA GLU A 16 -32.42 -11.49 13.35
C GLU A 16 -31.02 -11.36 12.76
N LEU A 17 -30.67 -12.16 11.74
CA LEU A 17 -29.40 -12.03 11.02
C LEU A 17 -29.26 -10.62 10.41
N THR A 18 -30.31 -10.13 9.75
CA THR A 18 -30.30 -8.83 9.06
C THR A 18 -30.14 -7.67 10.05
N VAL A 19 -30.89 -7.69 11.16
CA VAL A 19 -30.86 -6.63 12.18
C VAL A 19 -29.56 -6.62 12.96
N THR A 20 -29.05 -7.80 13.33
CA THR A 20 -27.82 -7.87 14.13
C THR A 20 -26.58 -7.53 13.28
N SER A 21 -26.60 -7.87 12.00
CA SER A 21 -25.44 -7.75 11.10
C SER A 21 -25.36 -6.43 10.32
N SER A 22 -26.34 -5.52 10.48
CA SER A 22 -26.35 -4.21 9.81
C SER A 22 -25.12 -3.34 10.14
N ASN A 23 -24.46 -3.59 11.27
CA ASN A 23 -23.35 -2.77 11.76
C ASN A 23 -21.96 -3.34 11.46
N THR A 24 -21.85 -4.52 10.84
CA THR A 24 -20.55 -5.12 10.49
C THR A 24 -20.40 -5.25 8.98
N SER A 25 -19.25 -4.82 8.46
CA SER A 25 -18.84 -5.10 7.07
C SER A 25 -17.97 -6.36 6.97
N ASP A 26 -17.60 -6.97 8.10
CA ASP A 26 -16.78 -8.19 8.12
C ASP A 26 -17.65 -9.42 7.90
N LEU A 27 -17.38 -10.13 6.81
CA LEU A 27 -18.09 -11.33 6.40
C LEU A 27 -17.76 -12.55 7.27
N ASP A 28 -16.62 -12.60 7.98
CA ASP A 28 -16.32 -13.69 8.91
C ASP A 28 -17.21 -13.60 10.15
N VAL A 29 -17.36 -12.38 10.68
CA VAL A 29 -18.28 -12.08 11.79
C VAL A 29 -19.72 -12.39 11.38
N LEU A 30 -20.08 -12.11 10.12
CA LEU A 30 -21.38 -12.47 9.57
C LEU A 30 -21.57 -13.99 9.57
N LEU A 31 -20.59 -14.76 9.09
CA LEU A 31 -20.64 -16.23 9.12
C LEU A 31 -20.70 -16.78 10.56
N GLU A 32 -19.90 -16.25 11.49
CA GLU A 32 -19.94 -16.63 12.90
C GLU A 32 -21.33 -16.43 13.50
N ARG A 33 -21.96 -15.27 13.24
CA ARG A 33 -23.32 -14.98 13.68
C ARG A 33 -24.32 -15.90 13.01
N LEU A 34 -24.18 -16.16 11.72
CA LEU A 34 -25.01 -17.10 10.99
C LEU A 34 -24.99 -18.48 11.66
N PHE A 35 -23.81 -19.03 11.93
CA PHE A 35 -23.66 -20.31 12.62
C PHE A 35 -24.18 -20.26 14.06
N GLY A 36 -24.00 -19.13 14.75
CA GLY A 36 -24.56 -18.90 16.08
C GLY A 36 -26.09 -19.00 16.12
N ILE A 37 -26.77 -18.42 15.13
CA ILE A 37 -28.24 -18.46 15.03
C ILE A 37 -28.71 -19.83 14.52
N LEU A 38 -28.01 -20.41 13.54
CA LEU A 38 -28.39 -21.71 12.96
C LEU A 38 -28.16 -22.89 13.92
N ARG A 39 -27.31 -22.75 14.94
CA ARG A 39 -27.05 -23.78 15.96
C ARG A 39 -28.33 -24.26 16.67
N ASP A 40 -29.29 -23.36 16.85
CA ASP A 40 -30.53 -23.65 17.57
C ASP A 40 -31.58 -24.36 16.66
N TYR A 41 -31.26 -24.54 15.38
CA TYR A 41 -32.11 -25.23 14.41
C TYR A 41 -31.72 -26.72 14.28
N HIS A 42 -32.16 -27.52 15.25
CA HIS A 42 -31.80 -28.95 15.40
C HIS A 42 -32.12 -29.87 14.20
N ASN A 43 -32.95 -29.44 13.24
CA ASN A 43 -33.37 -30.25 12.09
C ASN A 43 -32.43 -30.15 10.88
N LEU A 44 -31.41 -29.30 10.93
CA LEU A 44 -30.44 -29.10 9.86
C LEU A 44 -29.04 -29.49 10.37
N PRO A 45 -28.46 -30.63 9.95
CA PRO A 45 -27.16 -31.09 10.42
C PRO A 45 -26.03 -30.32 9.70
N LEU A 46 -25.89 -29.03 10.01
CA LEU A 46 -24.78 -28.22 9.54
C LEU A 46 -23.52 -28.54 10.34
N GLU A 47 -22.42 -28.71 9.63
CA GLU A 47 -21.11 -28.66 10.27
C GLU A 47 -20.80 -27.23 10.66
N SER A 48 -20.05 -27.01 11.76
CA SER A 48 -19.69 -25.66 12.24
C SER A 48 -18.57 -25.03 11.41
N ARG A 49 -18.71 -25.08 10.07
CA ARG A 49 -17.77 -24.49 9.13
C ARG A 49 -18.46 -24.06 7.84
N GLY A 50 -17.99 -22.96 7.26
CA GLY A 50 -18.55 -22.39 6.04
C GLY A 50 -17.63 -21.34 5.43
N ALA A 51 -17.95 -20.92 4.21
CA ALA A 51 -17.17 -19.96 3.45
C ALA A 51 -18.06 -19.05 2.61
N VAL A 52 -17.57 -17.86 2.27
CA VAL A 52 -18.16 -17.01 1.22
C VAL A 52 -17.19 -16.98 0.05
N LEU A 53 -17.68 -17.37 -1.12
CA LEU A 53 -16.95 -17.36 -2.37
C LEU A 53 -17.56 -16.30 -3.28
N LEU A 54 -16.74 -15.41 -3.81
CA LEU A 54 -17.16 -14.39 -4.77
C LEU A 54 -16.39 -14.54 -6.08
N LEU A 55 -17.05 -14.25 -7.19
CA LEU A 55 -16.45 -14.24 -8.51
C LEU A 55 -15.63 -12.96 -8.71
N ASN A 56 -14.42 -13.10 -9.24
CA ASN A 56 -13.71 -11.99 -9.86
C ASN A 56 -14.27 -11.72 -11.27
N PRO A 57 -13.94 -10.57 -11.89
CA PRO A 57 -14.36 -10.26 -13.27
C PRO A 57 -13.88 -11.27 -14.33
N ARG A 58 -12.90 -12.11 -13.99
CA ARG A 58 -12.33 -13.16 -14.87
C ARG A 58 -13.03 -14.51 -14.71
N GLY A 59 -14.08 -14.59 -13.89
CA GLY A 59 -14.88 -15.81 -13.69
C GLY A 59 -14.27 -16.83 -12.73
N ARG A 60 -13.31 -16.44 -11.88
CA ARG A 60 -12.70 -17.30 -10.85
C ARG A 60 -13.28 -17.01 -9.48
N TYR A 61 -13.51 -18.04 -8.68
CA TYR A 61 -13.95 -17.90 -7.30
C TYR A 61 -12.80 -17.61 -6.35
N PHE A 62 -13.01 -16.63 -5.48
CA PHE A 62 -12.12 -16.31 -4.37
C PHE A 62 -12.87 -16.46 -3.06
N GLN A 63 -12.22 -17.11 -2.09
CA GLN A 63 -12.74 -17.20 -0.73
C GLN A 63 -12.46 -15.89 0.01
N VAL A 64 -13.51 -15.10 0.22
CA VAL A 64 -13.44 -13.78 0.88
C VAL A 64 -13.79 -13.83 2.36
N ALA A 65 -14.42 -14.93 2.80
CA ALA A 65 -14.80 -15.16 4.18
C ALA A 65 -14.79 -16.64 4.54
N GLN A 66 -14.59 -16.93 5.83
CA GLN A 66 -14.62 -18.28 6.37
C GLN A 66 -15.03 -18.32 7.85
N PHE A 67 -15.56 -19.45 8.27
CA PHE A 67 -15.80 -19.78 9.67
C PHE A 67 -15.47 -21.25 9.90
N GLY A 68 -14.81 -21.59 11.02
CA GLY A 68 -14.48 -22.98 11.37
C GLY A 68 -13.54 -23.70 10.39
N MET A 69 -12.82 -22.96 9.54
CA MET A 69 -11.91 -23.49 8.52
C MET A 69 -10.52 -22.84 8.64
N ALA A 70 -9.49 -23.58 8.22
CA ALA A 70 -8.18 -23.00 8.00
C ALA A 70 -8.21 -22.05 6.79
N PRO A 71 -7.40 -20.97 6.79
CA PRO A 71 -7.33 -20.06 5.66
C PRO A 71 -6.91 -20.72 4.33
N PRO A 72 -7.29 -20.18 3.16
CA PRO A 72 -7.07 -20.80 1.85
C PRO A 72 -5.63 -21.20 1.53
N TRP A 73 -4.64 -20.52 2.10
CA TRP A 73 -3.22 -20.81 1.90
C TRP A 73 -2.67 -21.90 2.83
N LYS A 74 -3.35 -22.17 3.96
CA LYS A 74 -3.08 -23.32 4.85
C LYS A 74 -3.97 -24.52 4.54
N SER A 75 -5.11 -24.29 3.90
CA SER A 75 -6.04 -25.32 3.49
C SER A 75 -5.62 -25.90 2.12
N GLY A 76 -5.68 -27.23 1.98
CA GLY A 76 -5.57 -27.89 0.67
C GLY A 76 -6.80 -27.73 -0.22
N MET A 77 -7.89 -27.07 0.23
CA MET A 77 -9.10 -26.89 -0.58
C MET A 77 -8.88 -25.81 -1.64
N ARG A 78 -9.05 -26.20 -2.91
CA ARG A 78 -9.06 -25.30 -4.08
C ARG A 78 -10.45 -25.25 -4.69
N TRP A 79 -11.01 -24.05 -4.84
CA TRP A 79 -12.36 -23.78 -5.38
C TRP A 79 -12.35 -23.68 -6.91
N GLU A 80 -11.79 -24.69 -7.59
CA GLU A 80 -11.55 -24.64 -9.05
C GLU A 80 -12.18 -25.83 -9.81
N SER A 81 -12.69 -26.83 -9.10
CA SER A 81 -13.25 -28.05 -9.67
C SER A 81 -14.78 -28.12 -9.53
N GLY A 82 -15.40 -28.99 -10.32
CA GLY A 82 -16.84 -29.24 -10.27
C GLY A 82 -17.66 -28.00 -10.57
N VAL A 83 -18.62 -27.68 -9.70
CA VAL A 83 -19.49 -26.50 -9.83
C VAL A 83 -18.72 -25.17 -9.88
N PHE A 84 -17.52 -25.13 -9.29
CA PHE A 84 -16.69 -23.91 -9.24
C PHE A 84 -15.82 -23.71 -10.48
N SER A 85 -15.87 -24.64 -11.45
CA SER A 85 -15.22 -24.48 -12.76
C SER A 85 -15.98 -23.57 -13.72
N SER A 86 -17.24 -23.22 -13.39
CA SER A 86 -18.08 -22.30 -14.15
C SER A 86 -18.38 -21.03 -13.36
N ALA A 87 -18.39 -19.90 -14.06
CA ALA A 87 -18.88 -18.62 -13.54
C ALA A 87 -20.42 -18.54 -13.49
N ASP A 88 -21.13 -19.52 -14.05
CA ASP A 88 -22.58 -19.56 -14.02
C ASP A 88 -23.10 -19.86 -12.62
N ILE A 89 -23.75 -18.87 -12.01
CA ILE A 89 -24.36 -18.99 -10.69
C ILE A 89 -25.78 -19.53 -10.82
N ALA A 90 -26.09 -20.59 -10.09
CA ALA A 90 -27.42 -21.18 -10.05
C ALA A 90 -28.44 -20.19 -9.47
N PRO A 91 -29.68 -20.12 -9.99
CA PRO A 91 -30.68 -19.16 -9.54
C PRO A 91 -31.28 -19.52 -8.17
N GLN A 92 -31.05 -20.74 -7.69
CA GLN A 92 -31.57 -21.27 -6.43
C GLN A 92 -30.49 -22.10 -5.74
N CYS A 93 -30.67 -22.34 -4.45
CA CYS A 93 -29.77 -23.14 -3.64
C CYS A 93 -29.64 -24.58 -4.18
N LEU A 94 -28.40 -25.06 -4.22
CA LEU A 94 -28.07 -26.43 -4.62
C LEU A 94 -27.46 -27.20 -3.44
N LEU A 95 -27.64 -28.52 -3.44
CA LEU A 95 -26.96 -29.44 -2.53
C LEU A 95 -26.08 -30.38 -3.37
N GLU A 96 -24.77 -30.13 -3.35
CA GLU A 96 -23.80 -30.80 -4.24
C GLU A 96 -22.71 -31.54 -3.47
N THR A 97 -22.16 -32.58 -4.10
CA THR A 97 -20.95 -33.26 -3.58
C THR A 97 -19.76 -32.80 -4.41
N VAL A 98 -18.81 -32.14 -3.77
CA VAL A 98 -17.60 -31.62 -4.42
C VAL A 98 -16.38 -32.40 -3.96
N GLN A 99 -15.46 -32.65 -4.89
CA GLN A 99 -14.19 -33.31 -4.62
C GLN A 99 -13.06 -32.28 -4.63
N PHE A 100 -12.40 -32.11 -3.49
CA PHE A 100 -11.21 -31.27 -3.37
C PHE A 100 -9.95 -32.11 -3.57
N GLY A 101 -8.99 -31.59 -4.33
CA GLY A 101 -7.65 -32.17 -4.45
C GLY A 101 -6.84 -31.98 -3.17
N SER A 102 -5.80 -32.78 -2.97
CA SER A 102 -4.79 -32.56 -1.92
C SER A 102 -3.40 -32.43 -2.53
N ASP A 103 -2.66 -31.42 -2.12
CA ASP A 103 -1.26 -31.22 -2.54
C ASP A 103 -0.28 -32.12 -1.74
N ASP A 104 -0.69 -32.67 -0.59
CA ASP A 104 0.19 -33.36 0.37
C ASP A 104 -0.06 -34.88 0.56
N GLY A 105 -0.68 -35.58 -0.39
CA GLY A 105 -0.82 -37.05 -0.33
C GLY A 105 -1.68 -37.61 0.82
N GLY A 106 -2.28 -36.75 1.65
CA GLY A 106 -3.37 -37.08 2.56
C GLY A 106 -4.71 -37.02 1.82
N GLY A 107 -5.54 -38.06 1.96
CA GLY A 107 -6.62 -38.41 1.03
C GLY A 107 -7.54 -37.29 0.54
N SER A 108 -7.93 -37.38 -0.74
CA SER A 108 -8.99 -36.60 -1.37
C SER A 108 -10.31 -36.76 -0.60
N GLY A 109 -10.78 -35.71 0.05
CA GLY A 109 -12.04 -35.72 0.77
C GLY A 109 -13.19 -35.24 -0.12
N GLN A 110 -14.16 -36.12 -0.41
CA GLN A 110 -15.46 -35.66 -0.87
C GLN A 110 -16.14 -34.85 0.24
N GLN A 111 -16.82 -33.77 -0.11
CA GLN A 111 -17.55 -32.91 0.82
C GLN A 111 -18.95 -32.66 0.25
N ARG A 112 -19.97 -32.65 1.11
CA ARG A 112 -21.34 -32.30 0.73
C ARG A 112 -21.63 -30.88 1.18
N LEU A 113 -22.09 -30.05 0.25
CA LEU A 113 -22.17 -28.61 0.41
C LEU A 113 -23.55 -28.10 0.02
N PHE A 114 -24.12 -27.23 0.85
CA PHE A 114 -25.14 -26.30 0.40
C PHE A 114 -24.45 -25.11 -0.29
N LEU A 115 -24.88 -24.83 -1.53
CA LEU A 115 -24.45 -23.70 -2.33
C LEU A 115 -25.58 -22.68 -2.34
N LEU A 116 -25.45 -21.61 -1.57
CA LEU A 116 -26.45 -20.55 -1.48
C LEU A 116 -26.05 -19.43 -2.45
N PRO A 117 -26.77 -19.21 -3.56
CA PRO A 117 -26.36 -18.21 -4.55
C PRO A 117 -26.46 -16.80 -3.98
N LEU A 118 -25.40 -16.02 -4.20
CA LEU A 118 -25.35 -14.60 -3.86
C LEU A 118 -25.63 -13.79 -5.12
N CYS A 119 -26.64 -12.93 -5.09
CA CYS A 119 -27.07 -12.15 -6.25
C CYS A 119 -27.16 -10.65 -5.94
N LEU A 120 -26.59 -9.81 -6.80
CA LEU A 120 -26.75 -8.35 -6.78
C LEU A 120 -27.50 -7.89 -8.02
N ASP A 121 -28.58 -7.15 -7.86
CA ASP A 121 -29.40 -6.62 -8.96
C ASP A 121 -29.80 -7.68 -10.01
N GLY A 122 -29.98 -8.93 -9.56
CA GLY A 122 -30.34 -10.07 -10.42
C GLY A 122 -29.16 -10.79 -11.07
N GLN A 123 -27.93 -10.31 -10.91
CA GLN A 123 -26.71 -10.97 -11.37
C GLN A 123 -26.07 -11.79 -10.23
N GLY A 124 -25.75 -13.05 -10.49
CA GLY A 124 -25.03 -13.89 -9.54
C GLY A 124 -23.58 -13.45 -9.40
N ILE A 125 -23.13 -13.27 -8.16
CA ILE A 125 -21.78 -12.81 -7.81
C ILE A 125 -20.97 -13.85 -7.05
N GLY A 126 -21.57 -14.97 -6.65
CA GLY A 126 -20.88 -16.01 -5.90
C GLY A 126 -21.81 -16.91 -5.09
N TYR A 127 -21.25 -17.56 -4.08
CA TYR A 127 -21.98 -18.47 -3.18
C TYR A 127 -21.57 -18.28 -1.71
N THR A 128 -22.54 -18.43 -0.80
CA THR A 128 -22.25 -18.85 0.57
C THR A 128 -22.29 -20.37 0.64
N ILE A 129 -21.25 -20.95 1.24
CA ILE A 129 -21.05 -22.39 1.34
C ILE A 129 -21.27 -22.83 2.79
N LEU A 130 -22.16 -23.80 2.99
CA LEU A 130 -22.37 -24.45 4.27
C LEU A 130 -22.10 -25.95 4.12
N PHE A 131 -21.27 -26.50 5.01
CA PHE A 131 -20.89 -27.91 4.98
C PHE A 131 -21.92 -28.77 5.71
N VAL A 132 -22.19 -29.95 5.17
CA VAL A 132 -23.10 -30.96 5.74
C VAL A 132 -22.50 -32.36 5.62
N PRO A 133 -22.94 -33.33 6.45
CA PRO A 133 -22.55 -34.73 6.32
C PRO A 133 -22.81 -35.27 4.90
N LEU A 134 -21.95 -36.18 4.44
CA LEU A 134 -21.98 -36.74 3.08
C LEU A 134 -23.32 -37.44 2.75
N GLU A 135 -23.90 -38.08 3.74
CA GLU A 135 -25.15 -38.82 3.66
C GLU A 135 -26.42 -37.94 3.70
N TYR A 136 -26.26 -36.63 3.93
CA TYR A 136 -27.40 -35.75 4.12
C TYR A 136 -28.21 -35.52 2.84
N GLN A 137 -29.54 -35.55 2.97
CA GLN A 137 -30.50 -35.21 1.92
C GLN A 137 -31.39 -34.05 2.37
N ALA A 138 -31.49 -33.02 1.54
CA ALA A 138 -32.34 -31.87 1.81
C ALA A 138 -33.81 -32.15 1.49
N SER A 139 -34.72 -31.69 2.35
CA SER A 139 -36.14 -31.63 2.07
C SER A 139 -36.47 -30.37 1.24
N SER A 140 -37.67 -30.31 0.64
CA SER A 140 -38.13 -29.08 -0.04
C SER A 140 -38.14 -27.88 0.90
N THR A 141 -38.52 -28.07 2.17
CA THR A 141 -38.53 -26.99 3.16
C THR A 141 -37.13 -26.50 3.48
N HIS A 142 -36.14 -27.40 3.54
CA HIS A 142 -34.74 -27.00 3.74
C HIS A 142 -34.21 -26.20 2.54
N LEU A 143 -34.56 -26.59 1.31
CA LEU A 143 -34.19 -25.83 0.12
C LEU A 143 -34.87 -24.46 0.07
N ASP A 144 -36.15 -24.38 0.40
CA ASP A 144 -36.89 -23.11 0.52
C ASP A 144 -36.23 -22.19 1.57
N PHE A 145 -35.86 -22.75 2.72
CA PHE A 145 -35.13 -22.02 3.76
C PHE A 145 -33.79 -21.50 3.27
N MET A 146 -32.97 -22.36 2.64
CA MET A 146 -31.66 -21.96 2.12
C MET A 146 -31.80 -20.89 1.03
N ASN A 147 -32.86 -20.90 0.24
CA ASN A 147 -33.17 -19.84 -0.73
C ASN A 147 -33.52 -18.50 -0.05
N ASP A 148 -34.32 -18.52 1.02
CA ASP A 148 -34.62 -17.32 1.80
C ASP A 148 -33.36 -16.76 2.46
N LEU A 149 -32.54 -17.65 3.02
CA LEU A 149 -31.25 -17.30 3.61
C LEU A 149 -30.29 -16.73 2.56
N ALA A 150 -30.21 -17.33 1.37
CA ALA A 150 -29.40 -16.84 0.27
C ALA A 150 -29.76 -15.40 -0.14
N ARG A 151 -31.06 -15.06 -0.17
CA ARG A 151 -31.53 -13.70 -0.43
C ARG A 151 -31.11 -12.71 0.66
N ALA A 152 -31.21 -13.11 1.93
CA ALA A 152 -30.79 -12.28 3.05
C ALA A 152 -29.27 -12.04 3.05
N LEU A 153 -28.50 -13.10 2.83
CA LEU A 153 -27.05 -13.04 2.72
C LEU A 153 -26.61 -12.19 1.53
N SER A 154 -27.31 -12.26 0.40
CA SER A 154 -27.07 -11.39 -0.76
C SER A 154 -27.16 -9.91 -0.39
N GLY A 155 -28.20 -9.50 0.33
CA GLY A 155 -28.36 -8.11 0.79
C GLY A 155 -27.28 -7.66 1.78
N LEU A 156 -26.85 -8.55 2.69
CA LEU A 156 -25.76 -8.26 3.62
C LEU A 156 -24.41 -8.16 2.92
N VAL A 157 -24.12 -9.04 1.96
CA VAL A 157 -22.93 -8.98 1.12
C VAL A 157 -22.94 -7.71 0.27
N GLN A 158 -24.09 -7.31 -0.28
CA GLN A 158 -24.24 -6.03 -0.99
C GLN A 158 -23.89 -4.84 -0.10
N HIS A 159 -24.38 -4.83 1.13
CA HIS A 159 -24.09 -3.78 2.10
C HIS A 159 -22.60 -3.73 2.43
N ALA A 160 -21.96 -4.89 2.66
CA ALA A 160 -20.52 -4.98 2.89
C ALA A 160 -19.70 -4.44 1.70
N LEU A 161 -20.04 -4.86 0.48
CA LEU A 161 -19.40 -4.38 -0.75
C LEU A 161 -19.55 -2.86 -0.93
N THR A 162 -20.75 -2.33 -0.71
CA THR A 162 -21.04 -0.90 -0.83
C THR A 162 -20.26 -0.10 0.20
N GLY A 163 -20.26 -0.53 1.47
CA GLY A 163 -19.50 0.12 2.53
C GLY A 163 -18.00 0.16 2.22
N GLU A 164 -17.47 -0.93 1.68
CA GLU A 164 -16.05 -1.00 1.33
C GLU A 164 -15.69 -0.16 0.11
N THR A 165 -16.57 -0.12 -0.89
CA THR A 165 -16.43 0.76 -2.05
C THR A 165 -16.39 2.23 -1.62
N LEU A 166 -17.27 2.64 -0.70
CA LEU A 166 -17.28 4.01 -0.17
C LEU A 166 -15.98 4.36 0.55
N ARG A 167 -15.39 3.43 1.33
CA ARG A 167 -14.10 3.64 2.00
C ARG A 167 -12.96 3.85 1.00
N ILE A 168 -12.95 3.11 -0.12
CA ILE A 168 -11.98 3.34 -1.20
C ILE A 168 -12.16 4.73 -1.80
N ARG A 169 -13.41 5.13 -2.11
CA ARG A 169 -13.68 6.46 -2.68
C ARG A 169 -13.27 7.60 -1.74
N GLU A 170 -13.46 7.43 -0.44
CA GLU A 170 -13.00 8.39 0.56
C GLU A 170 -11.47 8.51 0.56
N LEU A 171 -10.75 7.37 0.55
CA LEU A 171 -9.29 7.35 0.43
C LEU A 171 -8.81 8.01 -0.87
N GLU A 172 -9.46 7.72 -2.00
CA GLU A 172 -9.12 8.35 -3.28
C GLU A 172 -9.29 9.86 -3.24
N LEU A 173 -10.32 10.36 -2.56
CA LEU A 173 -10.55 11.79 -2.42
C LEU A 173 -9.46 12.43 -1.56
N GLU A 174 -9.11 11.81 -0.44
CA GLU A 174 -7.99 12.25 0.41
C GLU A 174 -6.67 12.26 -0.37
N GLU A 175 -6.42 11.23 -1.15
CA GLU A 175 -5.18 11.09 -1.89
C GLU A 175 -5.13 11.97 -3.13
N ALA A 176 -6.24 12.16 -3.86
CA ALA A 176 -6.30 13.10 -4.97
C ALA A 176 -5.95 14.52 -4.49
N ARG A 177 -6.40 14.89 -3.28
CA ARG A 177 -5.99 16.13 -2.62
C ARG A 177 -4.50 16.12 -2.29
N ALA A 178 -4.00 15.06 -1.68
CA ALA A 178 -2.59 14.91 -1.34
C ALA A 178 -1.67 14.96 -2.58
N ASN A 179 -2.07 14.31 -3.68
CA ASN A 179 -1.34 14.27 -4.94
C ASN A 179 -1.40 15.60 -5.68
N ALA A 180 -2.54 16.31 -5.65
CA ALA A 180 -2.63 17.67 -6.19
C ALA A 180 -1.66 18.60 -5.46
N ILE A 181 -1.61 18.52 -4.12
CA ILE A 181 -0.67 19.28 -3.29
C ILE A 181 0.77 18.90 -3.64
N ARG A 182 1.12 17.61 -3.62
CA ARG A 182 2.46 17.13 -3.97
C ARG A 182 2.88 17.57 -5.38
N SER A 183 1.97 17.53 -6.35
CA SER A 183 2.22 17.95 -7.73
C SER A 183 2.53 19.44 -7.83
N LEU A 184 1.91 20.27 -6.99
CA LEU A 184 2.26 21.70 -6.90
C LEU A 184 3.66 21.90 -6.33
N GLY A 185 4.05 21.13 -5.30
CA GLY A 185 5.42 21.12 -4.77
C GLY A 185 6.44 20.74 -5.85
N VAL A 186 6.18 19.63 -6.54
CA VAL A 186 7.01 19.15 -7.66
C VAL A 186 7.09 20.18 -8.79
N ALA A 187 5.98 20.81 -9.16
CA ALA A 187 5.97 21.85 -10.20
C ALA A 187 6.79 23.09 -9.83
N SER A 188 6.87 23.43 -8.53
CA SER A 188 7.74 24.51 -8.05
C SER A 188 9.22 24.17 -8.26
N GLU A 189 9.61 22.93 -7.92
CA GLU A 189 10.98 22.44 -8.06
C GLU A 189 11.42 22.25 -9.51
N TYR A 190 10.53 21.91 -10.44
CA TYR A 190 10.89 21.81 -11.86
C TYR A 190 11.41 23.14 -12.46
N ARG A 191 11.19 24.27 -11.77
CA ARG A 191 11.77 25.55 -12.19
C ARG A 191 13.24 25.71 -11.84
N ASP A 192 13.78 25.03 -10.83
CA ASP A 192 15.18 25.19 -10.37
C ASP A 192 15.98 23.88 -10.29
N ASN A 193 15.33 22.73 -10.34
CA ASN A 193 15.94 21.41 -10.24
C ASN A 193 15.35 20.42 -11.27
N GLU A 194 16.18 19.56 -11.88
CA GLU A 194 15.80 18.82 -13.09
C GLU A 194 15.01 17.52 -12.83
N THR A 195 15.14 16.89 -11.66
CA THR A 195 14.70 15.48 -11.49
C THR A 195 13.56 15.27 -10.48
N GLY A 196 13.20 16.26 -9.66
CA GLY A 196 12.16 16.14 -8.63
C GLY A 196 12.43 15.13 -7.50
N TRP A 197 13.51 14.33 -7.60
CA TRP A 197 13.89 13.31 -6.62
C TRP A 197 14.24 13.90 -5.25
N HIS A 198 14.74 15.13 -5.22
CA HIS A 198 14.95 15.89 -3.99
C HIS A 198 13.71 15.89 -3.09
N ILE A 199 12.52 16.17 -3.64
CA ILE A 199 11.27 16.16 -2.85
C ILE A 199 11.00 14.78 -2.27
N MET A 200 11.20 13.73 -3.06
CA MET A 200 10.97 12.35 -2.61
C MET A 200 11.96 11.97 -1.51
N ARG A 201 13.26 12.25 -1.67
CA ARG A 201 14.28 11.99 -0.66
C ARG A 201 14.01 12.77 0.62
N MET A 202 13.89 14.09 0.52
CA MET A 202 13.66 14.97 1.66
C MET A 202 12.40 14.56 2.44
N THR A 203 11.29 14.31 1.75
CA THR A 203 10.04 13.90 2.41
C THR A 203 10.20 12.56 3.13
N ASN A 204 10.87 11.58 2.53
CA ASN A 204 11.10 10.28 3.16
C ASN A 204 12.14 10.35 4.29
N PHE A 205 13.16 11.21 4.19
CA PHE A 205 14.08 11.50 5.31
C PHE A 205 13.31 12.11 6.48
N ALA A 206 12.45 13.09 6.22
CA ALA A 206 11.60 13.70 7.24
C ALA A 206 10.70 12.65 7.93
N GLN A 207 10.13 11.71 7.17
CA GLN A 207 9.34 10.60 7.72
C GLN A 207 10.17 9.65 8.60
N ALA A 208 11.38 9.30 8.17
CA ALA A 208 12.28 8.45 8.94
C ALA A 208 12.66 9.11 10.27
N ILE A 209 12.99 10.40 10.25
CA ILE A 209 13.27 11.20 11.44
C ILE A 209 12.04 11.26 12.34
N ALA A 210 10.87 11.61 11.80
CA ALA A 210 9.62 11.69 12.57
C ALA A 210 9.25 10.35 13.23
N LYS A 211 9.45 9.23 12.54
CA LYS A 211 9.27 7.88 13.09
C LYS A 211 10.22 7.62 14.25
N ALA A 212 11.51 7.94 14.10
CA ALA A 212 12.51 7.76 15.16
C ALA A 212 12.25 8.66 16.39
N MET A 213 11.63 9.83 16.18
CA MET A 213 11.14 10.69 17.26
C MET A 213 9.90 10.15 18.00
N GLY A 214 9.22 9.14 17.43
CA GLY A 214 7.96 8.63 17.97
C GLY A 214 6.75 9.51 17.67
N LEU A 215 6.77 10.29 16.58
CA LEU A 215 5.59 11.07 16.18
C LEU A 215 4.39 10.15 15.89
N PRO A 216 3.17 10.54 16.31
CA PRO A 216 1.95 9.81 15.99
C PRO A 216 1.76 9.57 14.48
N PRO A 217 1.15 8.44 14.06
CA PRO A 217 0.95 8.12 12.64
C PRO A 217 0.24 9.21 11.83
N ASP A 218 -0.73 9.90 12.42
CA ASP A 218 -1.47 11.01 11.81
C ASP A 218 -0.59 12.23 11.54
N GLN A 219 0.32 12.58 12.45
CA GLN A 219 1.29 13.67 12.21
C GLN A 219 2.33 13.30 11.15
N ARG A 220 2.72 12.01 11.09
CA ARG A 220 3.60 11.51 10.03
C ARG A 220 2.90 11.51 8.66
N GLU A 221 1.63 11.14 8.60
CA GLU A 221 0.85 11.24 7.35
C GLU A 221 0.72 12.70 6.91
N LEU A 222 0.46 13.62 7.85
CA LEU A 222 0.43 15.05 7.60
C LEU A 222 1.76 15.59 7.05
N LEU A 223 2.89 15.23 7.69
CA LEU A 223 4.23 15.60 7.25
C LEU A 223 4.52 15.10 5.83
N TYR A 224 4.18 13.84 5.53
CA TYR A 224 4.41 13.23 4.22
C TYR A 224 3.71 13.97 3.08
N VAL A 225 2.52 14.52 3.34
CA VAL A 225 1.76 15.26 2.32
C VAL A 225 2.17 16.74 2.27
N ALA A 226 2.51 17.34 3.42
CA ALA A 226 2.79 18.76 3.53
C ALA A 226 4.25 19.15 3.20
N ALA A 227 5.24 18.31 3.52
CA ALA A 227 6.66 18.60 3.31
C ALA A 227 7.04 18.96 1.86
N PRO A 228 6.48 18.31 0.82
CA PRO A 228 6.70 18.70 -0.58
C PRO A 228 6.43 20.18 -0.90
N MET A 229 5.64 20.87 -0.07
CA MET A 229 5.24 22.26 -0.28
C MET A 229 6.21 23.28 0.32
N HIS A 230 7.28 22.86 1.00
CA HIS A 230 8.21 23.77 1.68
C HIS A 230 8.70 24.90 0.76
N ASP A 231 8.99 24.57 -0.51
CA ASP A 231 9.50 25.49 -1.52
C ASP A 231 8.47 25.93 -2.57
N VAL A 232 7.16 25.76 -2.33
CA VAL A 232 6.11 26.16 -3.30
C VAL A 232 6.16 27.65 -3.65
N GLY A 233 6.63 28.50 -2.74
CA GLY A 233 6.73 29.93 -2.98
C GLY A 233 7.81 30.35 -3.97
N LYS A 234 8.73 29.45 -4.36
CA LYS A 234 9.70 29.73 -5.43
C LYS A 234 9.02 30.09 -6.74
N ILE A 235 7.77 29.64 -6.96
CA ILE A 235 6.91 30.06 -8.09
C ILE A 235 6.84 31.59 -8.23
N GLY A 236 6.86 32.35 -7.13
CA GLY A 236 6.82 33.80 -7.15
C GLY A 236 8.19 34.50 -7.26
N ILE A 237 9.30 33.76 -7.29
CA ILE A 237 10.65 34.30 -7.44
C ILE A 237 11.00 34.46 -8.93
N ALA A 238 11.58 35.61 -9.27
CA ALA A 238 11.98 35.95 -10.64
C ALA A 238 13.11 35.03 -11.12
N ASP A 239 13.03 34.57 -12.38
CA ASP A 239 14.01 33.65 -13.00
C ASP A 239 15.45 34.17 -12.91
N ALA A 240 15.66 35.48 -13.06
CA ALA A 240 16.99 36.08 -12.99
C ALA A 240 17.67 35.89 -11.62
N VAL A 241 16.89 35.71 -10.54
CA VAL A 241 17.38 35.40 -9.19
C VAL A 241 17.40 33.89 -8.98
N LEU A 242 16.33 33.18 -9.34
CA LEU A 242 16.18 31.74 -9.10
C LEU A 242 17.21 30.90 -9.88
N LEU A 243 17.41 31.22 -11.15
CA LEU A 243 18.25 30.46 -12.09
C LEU A 243 19.67 31.02 -12.22
N LYS A 244 20.08 31.91 -11.31
CA LYS A 244 21.38 32.59 -11.42
C LYS A 244 22.54 31.57 -11.34
N PRO A 245 23.44 31.51 -12.34
CA PRO A 245 24.58 30.60 -12.33
C PRO A 245 25.72 31.15 -11.45
N GLY A 246 25.52 31.15 -10.12
CA GLY A 246 26.52 31.63 -9.17
C GLY A 246 25.92 32.04 -7.82
N LYS A 247 26.75 32.66 -6.97
CA LYS A 247 26.29 33.16 -5.66
C LYS A 247 25.35 34.35 -5.85
N LEU A 248 24.28 34.37 -5.07
CA LEU A 248 23.40 35.53 -4.93
C LEU A 248 24.14 36.65 -4.18
N THR A 249 23.90 37.89 -4.58
CA THR A 249 24.23 39.10 -3.79
C THR A 249 23.27 39.23 -2.62
N ASP A 250 23.59 40.04 -1.62
CA ASP A 250 22.73 40.22 -0.44
C ASP A 250 21.30 40.68 -0.82
N ALA A 251 21.18 41.59 -1.80
CA ALA A 251 19.88 42.05 -2.28
C ALA A 251 19.09 40.97 -3.05
N GLU A 252 19.77 40.12 -3.83
CA GLU A 252 19.14 38.98 -4.49
C GLU A 252 18.75 37.89 -3.49
N PHE A 253 19.56 37.69 -2.44
CA PHE A 253 19.25 36.79 -1.34
C PHE A 253 18.05 37.28 -0.54
N ASP A 254 17.92 38.59 -0.31
CA ASP A 254 16.71 39.20 0.28
C ASP A 254 15.46 38.97 -0.57
N ILE A 255 15.58 38.91 -1.90
CA ILE A 255 14.48 38.51 -2.78
C ILE A 255 14.21 37.02 -2.63
N MET A 256 15.25 36.17 -2.67
CA MET A 256 15.12 34.72 -2.53
C MET A 256 14.40 34.33 -1.24
N LYS A 257 14.74 34.95 -0.10
CA LYS A 257 14.10 34.69 1.20
C LYS A 257 12.57 34.85 1.18
N LYS A 258 12.02 35.66 0.26
CA LYS A 258 10.57 35.89 0.16
C LYS A 258 9.78 34.66 -0.29
N HIS A 259 10.41 33.59 -0.78
CA HIS A 259 9.69 32.38 -1.16
C HIS A 259 8.92 31.79 0.03
N THR A 260 9.39 31.96 1.27
CA THR A 260 8.67 31.51 2.47
C THR A 260 7.35 32.28 2.62
N ASP A 261 7.39 33.60 2.58
CA ASP A 261 6.20 34.47 2.67
C ASP A 261 5.23 34.27 1.49
N ILE A 262 5.77 34.07 0.29
CA ILE A 262 4.97 33.77 -0.91
C ILE A 262 4.29 32.41 -0.75
N GLY A 263 5.01 31.38 -0.26
CA GLY A 263 4.44 30.07 0.02
C GLY A 263 3.30 30.15 1.02
N VAL A 264 3.46 30.92 2.09
CA VAL A 264 2.41 31.21 3.07
C VAL A 264 1.20 31.88 2.43
N THR A 265 1.42 32.80 1.48
CA THR A 265 0.36 33.51 0.76
C THR A 265 -0.39 32.61 -0.22
N ILE A 266 0.29 31.67 -0.87
CA ILE A 266 -0.31 30.68 -1.80
C ILE A 266 -1.19 29.69 -1.04
N LEU A 267 -0.78 29.28 0.16
CA LEU A 267 -1.44 28.25 0.95
C LEU A 267 -2.60 28.83 1.76
N THR A 268 -3.68 29.17 1.04
CA THR A 268 -4.92 29.71 1.62
C THR A 268 -5.87 28.59 2.02
N GLY A 269 -6.11 28.41 3.32
CA GLY A 269 -7.01 27.38 3.84
C GLY A 269 -6.89 27.25 5.35
N ASN A 270 -7.91 26.65 5.97
CA ASN A 270 -7.95 26.43 7.42
C ASN A 270 -8.00 24.93 7.80
N ASP A 271 -7.96 24.04 6.81
CA ASP A 271 -7.82 22.62 7.11
C ASP A 271 -6.40 22.31 7.61
N VAL A 272 -6.27 21.20 8.33
CA VAL A 272 -5.04 20.81 9.02
C VAL A 272 -3.88 20.61 8.04
N LEU A 273 -4.16 20.13 6.84
CA LEU A 273 -3.14 19.89 5.82
C LEU A 273 -2.56 21.19 5.26
N ILE A 274 -3.42 22.12 4.86
CA ILE A 274 -2.97 23.43 4.39
C ILE A 274 -2.27 24.21 5.51
N ALA A 275 -2.76 24.12 6.76
CA ALA A 275 -2.09 24.74 7.89
C ALA A 275 -0.67 24.19 8.09
N ALA A 276 -0.49 22.87 8.08
CA ALA A 276 0.83 22.25 8.20
C ALA A 276 1.76 22.60 7.03
N ALA A 277 1.27 22.58 5.79
CA ALA A 277 2.05 22.96 4.62
C ALA A 277 2.50 24.43 4.70
N ARG A 278 1.62 25.31 5.17
CA ARG A 278 1.92 26.73 5.38
C ARG A 278 2.96 26.95 6.46
N ASP A 279 2.86 26.22 7.57
CA ASP A 279 3.82 26.28 8.66
C ASP A 279 5.21 25.78 8.22
N ILE A 280 5.26 24.71 7.42
CA ILE A 280 6.52 24.23 6.82
C ILE A 280 7.10 25.26 5.85
N ALA A 281 6.31 25.73 4.88
CA ALA A 281 6.77 26.71 3.90
C ALA A 281 7.24 28.02 4.56
N GLY A 282 6.53 28.47 5.59
CA GLY A 282 6.84 29.69 6.32
C GLY A 282 7.96 29.59 7.35
N SER A 283 8.44 28.39 7.70
CA SER A 283 9.40 28.23 8.81
C SER A 283 10.52 27.21 8.60
N HIS A 284 10.62 26.51 7.46
CA HIS A 284 11.68 25.51 7.24
C HIS A 284 13.11 26.10 7.19
N HIS A 285 13.24 27.42 7.00
CA HIS A 285 14.51 28.16 7.09
C HIS A 285 14.72 28.91 8.42
N GLU A 286 13.80 28.76 9.38
CA GLU A 286 14.06 29.19 10.75
C GLU A 286 15.16 28.32 11.37
N ARG A 287 15.91 28.90 12.31
CA ARG A 287 17.01 28.22 13.01
C ARG A 287 16.70 28.13 14.48
N TRP A 288 17.11 27.03 15.10
CA TRP A 288 16.84 26.79 16.53
C TRP A 288 17.28 27.95 17.44
N ASP A 289 18.39 28.62 17.11
CA ASP A 289 18.93 29.77 17.83
C ASP A 289 18.25 31.13 17.55
N GLY A 290 17.25 31.17 16.66
CA GLY A 290 16.54 32.41 16.28
C GLY A 290 17.24 33.25 15.21
N THR A 291 18.34 32.77 14.61
CA THR A 291 19.07 33.51 13.55
C THR A 291 18.57 33.22 12.13
N GLY A 292 17.47 32.47 12.01
CA GLY A 292 16.84 32.10 10.74
C GLY A 292 15.92 33.20 10.17
N TYR A 293 15.12 32.81 9.17
CA TYR A 293 14.16 33.69 8.49
C TYR A 293 12.88 32.90 8.15
N PRO A 294 11.74 33.57 7.89
CA PRO A 294 11.52 35.02 7.77
C PRO A 294 11.25 35.78 9.07
N GLN A 295 10.83 35.10 10.15
CA GLN A 295 10.35 35.71 11.38
C GLN A 295 11.39 35.72 12.51
N GLY A 296 12.44 34.91 12.41
CA GLY A 296 13.46 34.77 13.46
C GLY A 296 12.92 34.01 14.68
N LEU A 297 12.09 33.01 14.44
CA LEU A 297 11.54 32.14 15.48
C LEU A 297 12.65 31.32 16.12
N ALA A 298 12.60 31.13 17.44
CA ALA A 298 13.61 30.38 18.18
C ALA A 298 13.00 29.19 18.94
N GLY A 299 13.76 28.10 19.02
CA GLY A 299 13.37 26.90 19.76
C GLY A 299 12.03 26.32 19.32
N GLU A 300 11.17 26.04 20.30
CA GLU A 300 9.84 25.43 20.08
C GLU A 300 8.81 26.37 19.47
N GLN A 301 9.13 27.66 19.27
CA GLN A 301 8.27 28.55 18.49
C GLN A 301 8.21 28.13 17.02
N ILE A 302 9.24 27.43 16.54
CA ILE A 302 9.27 26.84 15.21
C ILE A 302 8.37 25.58 15.21
N PRO A 303 7.38 25.49 14.31
CA PRO A 303 6.54 24.30 14.19
C PRO A 303 7.38 23.02 14.05
N ILE A 304 6.99 21.95 14.75
CA ILE A 304 7.78 20.71 14.80
C ILE A 304 8.02 20.12 13.40
N LEU A 305 7.00 20.14 12.54
CA LEU A 305 7.12 19.63 11.17
C LEU A 305 8.13 20.44 10.34
N ALA A 306 8.17 21.76 10.53
CA ALA A 306 9.15 22.63 9.87
C ALA A 306 10.57 22.36 10.36
N ARG A 307 10.76 22.11 11.67
CA ARG A 307 12.08 21.75 12.23
C ARG A 307 12.58 20.40 11.68
N ILE A 308 11.69 19.41 11.52
CA ILE A 308 12.04 18.11 10.92
C ILE A 308 12.40 18.29 9.44
N CYS A 309 11.57 19.03 8.68
CA CYS A 309 11.84 19.34 7.27
C CYS A 309 13.18 20.06 7.09
N SER A 310 13.54 20.99 7.99
CA SER A 310 14.82 21.72 7.92
C SER A 310 16.03 20.79 7.97
N VAL A 311 16.02 19.79 8.86
CA VAL A 311 17.10 18.79 8.93
C VAL A 311 17.15 17.94 7.66
N ALA A 312 15.98 17.45 7.22
CA ALA A 312 15.87 16.60 6.04
C ALA A 312 16.30 17.31 4.74
N ASP A 313 15.85 18.55 4.53
CA ASP A 313 16.17 19.37 3.37
C ASP A 313 17.67 19.69 3.31
N VAL A 314 18.24 20.17 4.43
CA VAL A 314 19.67 20.49 4.46
C VAL A 314 20.53 19.24 4.26
N PHE A 315 20.15 18.10 4.84
CA PHE A 315 20.88 16.85 4.61
C PHE A 315 20.85 16.43 3.14
N ASP A 316 19.68 16.47 2.50
CA ASP A 316 19.55 16.14 1.08
C ASP A 316 20.35 17.11 0.21
N ALA A 317 20.28 18.41 0.49
CA ALA A 317 21.01 19.44 -0.24
C ALA A 317 22.53 19.32 -0.11
N LEU A 318 23.05 18.87 1.04
CA LEU A 318 24.48 18.63 1.25
C LEU A 318 24.97 17.39 0.51
N THR A 319 24.14 16.36 0.42
CA THR A 319 24.53 15.04 -0.06
C THR A 319 24.07 14.78 -1.51
N SER A 320 23.37 15.71 -2.15
CA SER A 320 22.96 15.61 -3.56
C SER A 320 23.85 16.44 -4.48
N THR A 321 24.02 15.99 -5.71
CA THR A 321 24.81 16.70 -6.73
C THR A 321 23.99 17.88 -7.27
N ARG A 322 24.57 19.08 -7.32
CA ARG A 322 23.94 20.25 -7.96
C ARG A 322 24.87 20.81 -9.05
N PRO A 323 24.37 21.51 -10.10
CA PRO A 323 25.19 22.00 -11.22
C PRO A 323 26.44 22.78 -10.81
N TYR A 324 26.44 23.40 -9.62
CA TYR A 324 27.52 24.23 -9.10
C TYR A 324 28.23 23.66 -7.86
N LYS A 325 27.87 22.47 -7.37
CA LYS A 325 28.41 21.91 -6.11
C LYS A 325 28.45 20.38 -6.16
N LYS A 326 29.64 19.82 -5.89
CA LYS A 326 29.79 18.37 -5.65
C LYS A 326 29.09 18.00 -4.34
N ALA A 327 28.40 16.86 -4.34
CA ALA A 327 27.85 16.26 -3.13
C ALA A 327 28.94 16.03 -2.08
N TRP A 328 28.62 16.28 -0.82
CA TRP A 328 29.48 15.91 0.31
C TRP A 328 29.42 14.41 0.54
N ALA A 329 30.47 13.85 1.18
CA ALA A 329 30.36 12.51 1.70
C ALA A 329 29.27 12.46 2.79
N VAL A 330 28.53 11.35 2.85
CA VAL A 330 27.45 11.14 3.84
C VAL A 330 27.96 11.36 5.26
N GLU A 331 29.13 10.83 5.60
CA GLU A 331 29.75 11.00 6.91
C GLU A 331 30.05 12.47 7.23
N GLU A 332 30.54 13.24 6.25
CA GLU A 332 30.83 14.66 6.41
C GLU A 332 29.56 15.47 6.66
N ALA A 333 28.50 15.23 5.86
CA ALA A 333 27.21 15.89 6.04
C ALA A 333 26.56 15.53 7.38
N THR A 334 26.64 14.26 7.78
CA THR A 334 26.13 13.77 9.07
C THR A 334 26.83 14.45 10.24
N ASN A 335 28.17 14.47 10.22
CA ASN A 335 28.97 15.10 11.28
C ASN A 335 28.70 16.60 11.37
N TRP A 336 28.50 17.28 10.23
CA TRP A 336 28.14 18.68 10.21
C TRP A 336 26.77 18.94 10.85
N ILE A 337 25.72 18.19 10.49
CA ILE A 337 24.39 18.32 11.11
C ILE A 337 24.48 18.11 12.62
N ILE A 338 25.23 17.11 13.07
CA ILE A 338 25.45 16.85 14.51
C ILE A 338 26.13 18.04 15.18
N SER A 339 27.12 18.66 14.53
CA SER A 339 27.84 19.82 15.07
C SER A 339 27.01 21.10 15.17
N GLU A 340 25.92 21.17 14.41
CA GLU A 340 24.96 22.29 14.38
C GLU A 340 23.74 22.07 15.31
N SER A 341 23.75 20.99 16.10
CA SER A 341 22.77 20.72 17.15
C SER A 341 22.71 21.85 18.19
N GLY A 342 21.51 22.35 18.47
CA GLY A 342 21.27 23.44 19.41
C GLY A 342 21.59 24.84 18.88
N LYS A 343 22.02 24.95 17.61
CA LYS A 343 22.24 26.22 16.91
C LYS A 343 21.32 26.32 15.71
N TYR A 344 21.63 25.56 14.66
CA TYR A 344 20.79 25.49 13.47
C TYR A 344 19.59 24.59 13.73
N PHE A 345 19.85 23.41 14.30
CA PHE A 345 18.85 22.35 14.41
C PHE A 345 18.44 22.10 15.86
N ASP A 346 17.19 21.67 16.03
CA ASP A 346 16.67 21.16 17.30
C ASP A 346 17.48 19.93 17.76
N PRO A 347 18.07 19.93 18.97
CA PRO A 347 18.82 18.80 19.48
C PRO A 347 18.06 17.47 19.49
N ALA A 348 16.77 17.48 19.81
CA ALA A 348 15.95 16.26 19.87
C ALA A 348 15.74 15.65 18.46
N ILE A 349 15.65 16.51 17.44
CA ILE A 349 15.51 16.07 16.05
C ILE A 349 16.84 15.55 15.52
N VAL A 350 17.97 16.17 15.89
CA VAL A 350 19.30 15.65 15.56
C VAL A 350 19.53 14.26 16.18
N ASP A 351 19.06 14.04 17.40
CA ASP A 351 19.11 12.72 18.03
C ASP A 351 18.30 11.68 17.26
N ALA A 352 17.08 12.02 16.83
CA ALA A 352 16.27 11.14 16.00
C ALA A 352 16.83 10.95 14.60
N PHE A 353 17.45 11.97 14.00
CA PHE A 353 18.15 11.87 12.72
C PHE A 353 19.29 10.85 12.77
N LYS A 354 20.08 10.84 13.86
CA LYS A 354 21.10 9.81 14.07
C LYS A 354 20.49 8.41 14.14
N ALA A 355 19.40 8.25 14.87
CA ALA A 355 18.71 6.97 14.99
C ALA A 355 18.06 6.52 13.67
N ALA A 356 17.60 7.46 12.85
CA ALA A 356 16.98 7.23 11.55
C ALA A 356 17.99 7.00 10.41
N MET A 357 19.29 7.15 10.65
CA MET A 357 20.33 7.07 9.62
C MET A 357 20.25 5.79 8.75
N PRO A 358 20.04 4.57 9.29
CA PRO A 358 19.87 3.37 8.47
C PRO A 358 18.80 3.52 7.37
N GLU A 359 17.64 4.05 7.75
CA GLU A 359 16.50 4.25 6.84
C GLU A 359 16.78 5.40 5.85
N ILE A 360 17.42 6.47 6.31
CA ILE A 360 17.82 7.59 5.46
C ILE A 360 18.77 7.12 4.35
N LEU A 361 19.75 6.28 4.67
CA LEU A 361 20.67 5.72 3.68
C LEU A 361 19.95 4.82 2.69
N ARG A 362 18.98 4.02 3.16
CA ARG A 362 18.12 3.23 2.27
C ARG A 362 17.40 4.13 1.28
N VAL A 363 16.65 5.12 1.77
CA VAL A 363 15.88 6.07 0.95
C VAL A 363 16.77 6.78 -0.07
N ARG A 364 18.00 7.13 0.31
CA ARG A 364 18.97 7.75 -0.59
C ARG A 364 19.32 6.86 -1.78
N GLU A 365 19.58 5.57 -1.54
CA GLU A 365 19.86 4.61 -2.62
C GLU A 365 18.63 4.42 -3.52
N LEU A 366 17.44 4.37 -2.92
CA LEU A 366 16.18 4.22 -3.66
C LEU A 366 15.94 5.36 -4.65
N TYR A 367 16.22 6.59 -4.25
CA TYR A 367 15.91 7.79 -5.04
C TYR A 367 17.20 8.51 -5.49
N ARG A 368 18.23 7.77 -5.90
CA ARG A 368 19.51 8.35 -6.33
C ARG A 368 19.38 9.13 -7.65
N ASP A 369 20.23 10.15 -7.80
CA ASP A 369 20.28 10.99 -9.02
C ASP A 369 21.25 10.43 -10.08
N ASP A 370 22.12 9.49 -9.71
CA ASP A 370 23.18 8.94 -10.53
C ASP A 370 22.93 7.47 -10.92
N ILE A 371 23.61 7.04 -11.99
CA ILE A 371 23.45 5.70 -12.56
C ILE A 371 24.05 4.66 -11.60
N ILE A 372 23.32 3.56 -11.38
CA ILE A 372 23.78 2.43 -10.57
C ILE A 372 25.06 1.87 -11.18
N ASP A 373 26.11 1.76 -10.36
CA ASP A 373 27.32 1.01 -10.70
C ASP A 373 27.13 -0.47 -10.27
N PRO A 374 27.08 -1.43 -11.22
CA PRO A 374 26.92 -2.85 -10.93
C PRO A 374 27.97 -3.44 -9.99
N LYS A 375 29.11 -2.76 -9.82
CA LYS A 375 30.24 -3.21 -8.99
C LYS A 375 30.29 -2.52 -7.63
N GLN A 376 29.38 -1.58 -7.36
CA GLN A 376 29.31 -0.88 -6.09
C GLN A 376 28.85 -1.85 -5.00
N VAL A 377 29.69 -2.03 -3.98
CA VAL A 377 29.31 -2.77 -2.76
C VAL A 377 28.51 -1.83 -1.87
N LEU A 378 27.29 -2.22 -1.52
CA LEU A 378 26.49 -1.47 -0.55
C LEU A 378 26.81 -1.95 0.86
N THR A 379 27.09 -1.00 1.74
CA THR A 379 27.16 -1.26 3.18
C THR A 379 25.95 -0.59 3.84
N LEU A 380 24.82 -1.30 3.83
CA LEU A 380 23.61 -0.86 4.53
C LEU A 380 23.44 -1.67 5.83
N PRO A 381 22.88 -1.07 6.89
CA PRO A 381 22.54 -1.82 8.10
C PRO A 381 21.57 -2.95 7.77
N SER A 382 21.76 -4.12 8.40
CA SER A 382 20.89 -5.27 8.21
C SER A 382 19.46 -4.95 8.66
N LEU A 383 18.47 -5.30 7.84
CA LEU A 383 17.08 -5.31 8.30
C LEU A 383 16.90 -6.32 9.42
N GLU A 384 16.04 -6.00 10.39
CA GLU A 384 15.60 -7.02 11.33
C GLU A 384 14.75 -8.07 10.57
N PRO A 385 15.07 -9.36 10.71
CA PRO A 385 14.31 -10.41 10.04
C PRO A 385 12.88 -10.42 10.58
N ARG A 386 11.91 -10.38 9.65
CA ARG A 386 10.49 -10.56 9.98
C ARG A 386 10.21 -12.04 10.27
N GLU A 387 9.57 -12.31 11.40
CA GLU A 387 8.98 -13.62 11.69
C GLU A 387 7.71 -13.82 10.84
N ASP A 388 7.48 -15.02 10.32
CA ASP A 388 6.28 -15.42 9.54
C ASP A 388 6.02 -14.68 8.21
N VAL A 389 7.05 -14.44 7.39
CA VAL A 389 6.91 -13.86 6.04
C VAL A 389 6.26 -14.82 5.03
N TRP A 390 5.37 -14.29 4.20
CA TRP A 390 4.70 -15.05 3.14
C TRP A 390 5.61 -15.33 1.95
N ALA A 391 6.44 -14.35 1.60
CA ALA A 391 7.45 -14.43 0.57
C ALA A 391 8.81 -14.05 1.20
N PRO A 392 9.58 -15.01 1.75
CA PRO A 392 10.92 -14.74 2.23
C PRO A 392 11.85 -14.43 1.05
N TRP A 393 12.80 -13.52 1.27
CA TRP A 393 13.94 -13.37 0.38
C TRP A 393 14.79 -14.65 0.38
N ASP A 394 15.09 -15.19 -0.80
CA ASP A 394 16.03 -16.29 -1.02
C ASP A 394 17.27 -15.73 -1.73
N GLU A 395 18.47 -15.98 -1.20
CA GLU A 395 19.72 -15.53 -1.81
C GLU A 395 19.94 -16.05 -3.24
N ASN A 396 19.25 -17.12 -3.65
CA ASN A 396 19.25 -17.57 -5.06
C ASN A 396 18.62 -16.54 -6.02
N LEU A 397 17.79 -15.62 -5.50
CA LEU A 397 17.18 -14.52 -6.25
C LEU A 397 18.15 -13.36 -6.49
N SER A 398 19.28 -13.29 -5.78
CA SER A 398 20.27 -12.23 -5.97
C SER A 398 20.76 -12.18 -7.42
N VAL A 399 20.78 -10.97 -7.99
CA VAL A 399 21.35 -10.69 -9.32
C VAL A 399 22.82 -10.30 -9.24
N GLY A 400 23.40 -10.24 -8.03
CA GLY A 400 24.80 -9.92 -7.78
C GLY A 400 25.15 -8.44 -7.92
N ILE A 401 24.14 -7.57 -8.03
CA ILE A 401 24.27 -6.12 -7.97
C ILE A 401 23.62 -5.68 -6.67
N ASP A 402 24.42 -5.32 -5.67
CA ASP A 402 23.93 -5.07 -4.30
C ASP A 402 22.76 -4.08 -4.25
N ILE A 403 22.78 -3.04 -5.08
CA ILE A 403 21.74 -1.99 -5.13
C ILE A 403 20.42 -2.55 -5.67
N ILE A 404 20.48 -3.37 -6.72
CA ILE A 404 19.29 -4.00 -7.30
C ILE A 404 18.72 -5.03 -6.33
N ASP A 405 19.58 -5.85 -5.72
CA ASP A 405 19.16 -6.81 -4.71
C ASP A 405 18.48 -6.12 -3.52
N GLU A 406 18.98 -4.94 -3.14
CA GLU A 406 18.33 -4.14 -2.11
C GLU A 406 16.96 -3.62 -2.55
N HIS A 407 16.82 -3.20 -3.80
CA HIS A 407 15.53 -2.77 -4.31
C HIS A 407 14.52 -3.93 -4.33
N HIS A 408 14.98 -5.12 -4.71
CA HIS A 408 14.14 -6.32 -4.68
C HIS A 408 13.73 -6.67 -3.25
N ARG A 409 14.63 -6.66 -2.27
CA ARG A 409 14.29 -6.91 -0.85
C ARG A 409 13.18 -5.98 -0.36
N TYR A 410 13.24 -4.69 -0.72
CA TYR A 410 12.18 -3.74 -0.37
C TYR A 410 10.84 -4.06 -1.04
N LEU A 411 10.83 -4.50 -2.31
CA LEU A 411 9.61 -4.98 -2.96
C LEU A 411 9.01 -6.20 -2.26
N PHE A 412 9.85 -7.15 -1.83
CA PHE A 412 9.38 -8.30 -1.05
C PHE A 412 8.77 -7.87 0.28
N ASP A 413 9.36 -6.89 0.97
CA ASP A 413 8.80 -6.34 2.21
C ASP A 413 7.42 -5.71 1.97
N LEU A 414 7.24 -4.92 0.90
CA LEU A 414 5.94 -4.35 0.53
C LEU A 414 4.88 -5.42 0.20
N ILE A 415 5.29 -6.51 -0.45
CA ILE A 415 4.40 -7.65 -0.72
C ILE A 415 4.00 -8.36 0.58
N ASN A 416 4.94 -8.53 1.52
CA ASN A 416 4.66 -9.12 2.82
C ASN A 416 3.76 -8.19 3.68
N ASP A 417 3.95 -6.87 3.62
CA ASP A 417 3.03 -5.90 4.25
C ASP A 417 1.62 -6.01 3.67
N LEU A 418 1.52 -6.12 2.34
CA LEU A 418 0.24 -6.28 1.67
C LEU A 418 -0.42 -7.60 2.07
N TYR A 419 0.35 -8.68 2.13
CA TYR A 419 -0.11 -9.97 2.62
C TYR A 419 -0.71 -9.85 4.03
N ASP A 420 0.01 -9.21 4.95
CA ASP A 420 -0.44 -9.04 6.33
C ASP A 420 -1.75 -8.26 6.42
N VAL A 421 -1.90 -7.19 5.64
CA VAL A 421 -3.12 -6.39 5.61
C VAL A 421 -4.31 -7.19 5.07
N VAL A 422 -4.11 -7.94 3.98
CA VAL A 422 -5.16 -8.77 3.36
C VAL A 422 -5.57 -9.91 4.30
N ILE A 423 -4.60 -10.61 4.90
CA ILE A 423 -4.84 -11.76 5.77
C ILE A 423 -5.49 -11.35 7.09
N HIS A 424 -5.03 -10.27 7.71
CA HIS A 424 -5.61 -9.77 8.97
C HIS A 424 -6.83 -8.87 8.74
N LYS A 425 -7.33 -8.77 7.49
CA LYS A 425 -8.52 -8.00 7.11
C LYS A 425 -8.51 -6.57 7.66
N ARG A 426 -7.36 -5.90 7.61
CA ARG A 426 -7.24 -4.52 8.14
C ARG A 426 -8.03 -3.48 7.33
N GLY A 427 -8.65 -3.91 6.22
CA GLY A 427 -9.59 -3.14 5.40
C GLY A 427 -9.00 -2.78 4.05
N THR A 428 -9.86 -2.48 3.06
CA THR A 428 -9.41 -2.18 1.69
C THR A 428 -8.67 -0.87 1.60
N ARG A 429 -8.88 0.05 2.55
CA ARG A 429 -8.14 1.30 2.63
C ARG A 429 -6.63 1.04 2.73
N ASP A 430 -6.23 0.13 3.62
CA ASP A 430 -4.81 -0.21 3.80
C ASP A 430 -4.25 -0.98 2.60
N VAL A 431 -5.06 -1.88 2.00
CA VAL A 431 -4.67 -2.60 0.78
C VAL A 431 -4.42 -1.63 -0.38
N ALA A 432 -5.36 -0.71 -0.62
CA ALA A 432 -5.24 0.30 -1.66
C ALA A 432 -4.00 1.19 -1.45
N ARG A 433 -3.72 1.58 -0.20
CA ARG A 433 -2.52 2.35 0.16
C ARG A 433 -1.24 1.57 -0.16
N LEU A 434 -1.15 0.29 0.21
CA LEU A 434 0.04 -0.53 -0.04
C LEU A 434 0.26 -0.83 -1.52
N ILE A 435 -0.81 -1.10 -2.29
CA ILE A 435 -0.71 -1.30 -3.74
C ILE A 435 -0.13 -0.06 -4.41
N LYS A 436 -0.52 1.13 -3.98
CA LYS A 436 0.03 2.38 -4.50
C LYS A 436 1.48 2.61 -4.10
N SER A 437 1.83 2.34 -2.83
CA SER A 437 3.23 2.39 -2.40
C SER A 437 4.10 1.45 -3.23
N LEU A 438 3.60 0.25 -3.51
CA LEU A 438 4.25 -0.73 -4.36
C LEU A 438 4.36 -0.28 -5.82
N ASP A 439 3.31 0.27 -6.41
CA ASP A 439 3.33 0.85 -7.77
C ASP A 439 4.35 2.01 -7.89
N ALA A 440 4.31 2.94 -6.94
CA ALA A 440 5.21 4.07 -6.90
C ALA A 440 6.67 3.61 -6.78
N TYR A 441 6.93 2.62 -5.91
CA TYR A 441 8.26 2.08 -5.72
C TYR A 441 8.76 1.27 -6.94
N ALA A 442 7.92 0.41 -7.50
CA ALA A 442 8.27 -0.39 -8.68
C ALA A 442 8.72 0.50 -9.84
N LYS A 443 8.04 1.63 -10.08
CA LYS A 443 8.44 2.62 -11.10
C LYS A 443 9.82 3.22 -10.87
N VAL A 444 10.17 3.49 -9.61
CA VAL A 444 11.49 4.02 -9.25
C VAL A 444 12.55 2.97 -9.54
N HIS A 445 12.31 1.73 -9.12
CA HIS A 445 13.19 0.60 -9.35
C HIS A 445 13.38 0.29 -10.85
N PHE A 446 12.29 0.17 -11.61
CA PHE A 446 12.32 -0.08 -13.06
C PHE A 446 13.11 0.97 -13.82
N ARG A 447 12.91 2.26 -13.51
CA ARG A 447 13.69 3.34 -14.13
C ARG A 447 15.18 3.23 -13.80
N ALA A 448 15.52 2.89 -12.56
CA ALA A 448 16.92 2.74 -12.16
C ALA A 448 17.58 1.58 -12.89
N GLU A 449 16.89 0.45 -13.05
CA GLU A 449 17.33 -0.68 -13.85
C GLU A 449 17.50 -0.32 -15.32
N GLU A 450 16.48 0.28 -15.95
CA GLU A 450 16.49 0.68 -17.36
C GLU A 450 17.65 1.65 -17.65
N GLN A 451 17.86 2.64 -16.79
CA GLN A 451 18.97 3.59 -16.93
C GLN A 451 20.34 2.92 -16.82
N MET A 452 20.49 1.99 -15.86
CA MET A 452 21.71 1.19 -15.71
C MET A 452 21.95 0.33 -16.97
N MET A 453 20.94 -0.42 -17.40
CA MET A 453 21.03 -1.30 -18.56
C MET A 453 21.37 -0.52 -19.84
N ALA A 454 20.76 0.64 -20.05
CA ALA A 454 21.05 1.51 -21.18
C ALA A 454 22.48 2.06 -21.12
N HIS A 455 22.96 2.47 -19.94
CA HIS A 455 24.31 2.99 -19.75
C HIS A 455 25.40 1.95 -20.05
N TYR A 456 25.21 0.71 -19.61
CA TYR A 456 26.16 -0.39 -19.82
C TYR A 456 25.92 -1.17 -21.12
N GLY A 457 25.01 -0.71 -21.99
CA GLY A 457 24.81 -1.28 -23.33
C GLY A 457 24.21 -2.69 -23.34
N PHE A 458 23.32 -3.00 -22.39
CA PHE A 458 22.66 -4.30 -22.29
C PHE A 458 21.70 -4.54 -23.48
N GLU A 459 21.82 -5.66 -24.19
CA GLU A 459 21.07 -5.91 -25.43
C GLU A 459 19.55 -6.12 -25.22
N GLY A 460 19.11 -6.40 -23.99
CA GLY A 460 17.73 -6.75 -23.66
C GLY A 460 16.83 -5.63 -23.13
N VAL A 461 17.27 -4.36 -23.14
CA VAL A 461 16.53 -3.22 -22.53
C VAL A 461 15.08 -3.14 -22.98
N MET A 462 14.82 -3.18 -24.30
CA MET A 462 13.47 -3.07 -24.86
C MET A 462 12.50 -4.13 -24.31
N ARG A 463 12.97 -5.38 -24.12
CA ARG A 463 12.14 -6.46 -23.57
C ARG A 463 11.83 -6.22 -22.10
N GLN A 464 12.79 -5.66 -21.35
CA GLN A 464 12.62 -5.33 -19.94
C GLN A 464 11.57 -4.22 -19.77
N GLU A 465 11.70 -3.13 -20.54
CA GLU A 465 10.73 -2.01 -20.57
C GLU A 465 9.31 -2.50 -20.88
N GLU A 466 9.14 -3.40 -21.86
CA GLU A 466 7.83 -4.00 -22.17
C GLU A 466 7.23 -4.75 -20.97
N GLN A 467 8.04 -5.46 -20.19
CA GLN A 467 7.58 -6.18 -19.00
C GLN A 467 7.24 -5.25 -17.85
N HIS A 468 8.04 -4.21 -17.62
CA HIS A 468 7.78 -3.18 -16.63
C HIS A 468 6.47 -2.45 -16.94
N HIS A 469 6.26 -2.05 -18.19
CA HIS A 469 5.00 -1.45 -18.62
C HIS A 469 3.80 -2.40 -18.48
N ALA A 470 3.97 -3.69 -18.78
CA ALA A 470 2.94 -4.68 -18.56
C ALA A 470 2.60 -4.86 -17.07
N PHE A 471 3.60 -4.80 -16.19
CA PHE A 471 3.40 -4.81 -14.75
C PHE A 471 2.61 -3.58 -14.29
N GLU A 472 3.03 -2.37 -14.66
CA GLU A 472 2.34 -1.13 -14.31
C GLU A 472 0.88 -1.13 -14.80
N ALA A 473 0.63 -1.61 -16.01
CA ALA A 473 -0.71 -1.76 -16.55
C ALA A 473 -1.53 -2.74 -15.70
N LYS A 474 -0.95 -3.87 -15.30
CA LYS A 474 -1.63 -4.86 -14.46
C LYS A 474 -1.96 -4.33 -13.06
N ILE A 475 -1.04 -3.61 -12.42
CA ILE A 475 -1.30 -2.99 -11.12
C ILE A 475 -2.44 -1.96 -11.22
N ARG A 476 -2.50 -1.21 -12.32
CA ARG A 476 -3.61 -0.29 -12.59
C ARG A 476 -4.94 -1.03 -12.76
N GLU A 477 -4.98 -2.12 -13.53
CA GLU A 477 -6.18 -2.95 -13.67
C GLU A 477 -6.67 -3.45 -12.31
N PHE A 478 -5.76 -3.93 -11.46
CA PHE A 478 -6.12 -4.38 -10.13
C PHE A 478 -6.64 -3.24 -9.24
N TYR A 479 -6.05 -2.06 -9.36
CA TYR A 479 -6.53 -0.88 -8.67
C TYR A 479 -7.95 -0.53 -9.13
N GLU A 480 -8.24 -0.60 -10.42
CA GLU A 480 -9.60 -0.44 -10.96
C GLU A 480 -10.56 -1.54 -10.47
N GLU A 481 -10.11 -2.80 -10.42
CA GLU A 481 -10.89 -3.92 -9.90
C GLU A 481 -11.27 -3.74 -8.41
N LEU A 482 -10.39 -3.13 -7.59
CA LEU A 482 -10.72 -2.78 -6.20
C LEU A 482 -11.94 -1.86 -6.09
N HIS A 483 -12.21 -1.01 -7.09
CA HIS A 483 -13.38 -0.12 -7.08
C HIS A 483 -14.68 -0.84 -7.34
N VAL A 484 -14.61 -1.94 -8.10
CA VAL A 484 -15.79 -2.69 -8.55
C VAL A 484 -16.07 -3.85 -7.60
N ASN A 485 -15.02 -4.53 -7.14
CA ASN A 485 -15.13 -5.68 -6.26
C ASN A 485 -13.98 -5.71 -5.24
N PRO A 486 -14.04 -4.86 -4.20
CA PRO A 486 -12.96 -4.72 -3.23
C PRO A 486 -12.68 -5.99 -2.44
N LEU A 487 -13.70 -6.82 -2.20
CA LEU A 487 -13.55 -8.04 -1.41
C LEU A 487 -12.74 -9.11 -2.16
N VAL A 488 -12.78 -9.11 -3.49
CA VAL A 488 -12.09 -10.12 -4.33
C VAL A 488 -10.73 -9.63 -4.81
N ALA A 489 -10.66 -8.38 -5.26
CA ALA A 489 -9.46 -7.84 -5.93
C ALA A 489 -8.21 -7.89 -5.03
N GLN A 490 -8.37 -7.75 -3.71
CA GLN A 490 -7.27 -7.83 -2.74
C GLN A 490 -6.52 -9.17 -2.77
N PHE A 491 -7.25 -10.28 -2.95
CA PHE A 491 -6.66 -11.61 -3.00
C PHE A 491 -6.04 -11.92 -4.36
N ASP A 492 -6.64 -11.43 -5.45
CA ASP A 492 -6.15 -11.61 -6.82
C ASP A 492 -4.81 -10.87 -7.02
N VAL A 493 -4.73 -9.60 -6.58
CA VAL A 493 -3.50 -8.78 -6.56
C VAL A 493 -2.35 -9.51 -5.90
N LEU A 494 -2.60 -10.02 -4.70
CA LEU A 494 -1.57 -10.59 -3.85
C LEU A 494 -0.92 -11.79 -4.54
N SER A 495 -1.73 -12.70 -5.09
CA SER A 495 -1.21 -13.86 -5.85
C SER A 495 -0.42 -13.42 -7.07
N TYR A 496 -0.91 -12.45 -7.83
CA TYR A 496 -0.20 -11.94 -9.00
C TYR A 496 1.16 -11.34 -8.65
N LEU A 497 1.21 -10.48 -7.62
CA LEU A 497 2.43 -9.78 -7.22
C LEU A 497 3.56 -10.73 -6.87
N ARG A 498 3.26 -11.75 -6.05
CA ARG A 498 4.26 -12.76 -5.69
C ARG A 498 4.74 -13.53 -6.91
N ASP A 499 3.81 -14.05 -7.70
CA ASP A 499 4.15 -14.93 -8.81
C ASP A 499 4.89 -14.17 -9.93
N TRP A 500 4.52 -12.92 -10.17
CA TRP A 500 5.20 -12.04 -11.12
C TRP A 500 6.60 -11.66 -10.63
N LEU A 501 6.74 -11.17 -9.39
CA LEU A 501 8.03 -10.69 -8.87
C LEU A 501 9.07 -11.80 -8.83
N VAL A 502 8.70 -12.97 -8.28
CA VAL A 502 9.62 -14.12 -8.23
C VAL A 502 10.05 -14.53 -9.63
N LYS A 503 9.11 -14.61 -10.58
CA LYS A 503 9.42 -15.00 -11.96
C LYS A 503 10.28 -13.96 -12.68
N HIS A 504 9.99 -12.67 -12.49
CA HIS A 504 10.72 -11.59 -13.13
C HIS A 504 12.18 -11.58 -12.67
N ILE A 505 12.42 -11.64 -11.36
CA ILE A 505 13.78 -11.67 -10.80
C ILE A 505 14.54 -12.93 -11.26
N GLN A 506 13.91 -14.11 -11.18
CA GLN A 506 14.59 -15.37 -11.53
C GLN A 506 14.94 -15.52 -13.01
N VAL A 507 14.16 -14.89 -13.90
CA VAL A 507 14.28 -15.15 -15.35
C VAL A 507 14.86 -13.96 -16.08
N GLU A 508 14.42 -12.75 -15.75
CA GLU A 508 14.70 -11.54 -16.52
C GLU A 508 15.83 -10.78 -15.84
N ASP A 509 15.71 -10.44 -14.55
CA ASP A 509 16.75 -9.70 -13.82
C ASP A 509 17.99 -10.56 -13.56
N ALA A 510 17.83 -11.88 -13.46
CA ALA A 510 18.95 -12.82 -13.39
C ALA A 510 19.93 -12.66 -14.57
N LYS A 511 19.50 -12.08 -15.70
CA LYS A 511 20.38 -11.78 -16.84
C LYS A 511 21.30 -10.59 -16.55
N LEU A 512 20.94 -9.69 -15.63
CA LEU A 512 21.78 -8.56 -15.20
C LEU A 512 23.09 -9.03 -14.57
N ARG A 513 23.18 -10.29 -14.10
CA ARG A 513 24.44 -10.93 -13.67
C ARG A 513 25.56 -10.80 -14.71
N SER A 514 25.23 -10.67 -16.01
CA SER A 514 26.23 -10.45 -17.05
C SER A 514 26.98 -9.11 -16.91
N LEU A 515 26.36 -8.10 -16.28
CA LEU A 515 26.95 -6.78 -16.05
C LEU A 515 27.99 -6.78 -14.92
N VAL A 516 27.91 -7.76 -14.01
CA VAL A 516 28.87 -7.96 -12.91
C VAL A 516 30.12 -8.70 -13.40
N GLY A 517 29.94 -9.61 -14.37
CA GLY A 517 30.99 -10.49 -14.90
C GLY A 517 31.81 -9.94 -16.07
N ALA A 518 31.46 -8.78 -16.64
CA ALA A 518 32.21 -8.06 -17.68
C ALA A 518 33.12 -6.99 -17.07
#